data_AF-A0A913XH02-F1
#
_entry.id   AF-A0A913XH02-F1
#
_cell.length_a   1.000
_cell.length_b   1.000
_cell.length_c   1.000
_cell.angle_alpha   90.00
_cell.angle_beta   90.00
_cell.angle_gamma   90.00
#
_symmetry.space_group_name_H-M   'P 1'
#
loop_
_entity.id
_entity.type
_entity.pdbx_description
1 polymer ?
#
loop_
_entity_poly.entity_id
_entity_poly.type
_entity_poly.pdbx_seq_one_letter_code
_entity_poly.pdbx_strand_id
1 'polypeptide(L)'
;MDWIVLTKLLIILISYLPQGDSGPGLIDVENGQSFQYFGCYYDSKNIKSFSIGDFTQVPDPIGSCAKAVQADGHRMFFLKNGGHCLSVQGKVEQFFQVKKSSRCVNGLGGNGLMDVYVFSNVTVSCPVGIRRFLNPYCLRLMKKEINDSKRAYQLVPTFLNLFPGLNATSGQLVKIYQKEPINARWMGIYTAITPRNYLIATKFLNKTNGKEFETVDDYKAVLKFMIESQYSVIPKEQHKYFQLYFMQPDKPFGRLTRLCNWREDRIFTDQRFAGINPMSIQRISGSKAKAGVQWSSLQTKLSDTFNWEAATVDALGMQTTLAEAINRGHVFVLHYPVLDGIPSRNETPSTVKNRKLMSAVSPIAVFVSKPSRDKNQSNKIIPVAIQMGHTKDSPVFTPKDGDQWLLAKQTVQVADFVYAGSVEHLLKTHLLIEPICVAVRRHFHKLHPLRQILQFHCRGVLGTNRFFIKTLTGIHGTSDRLFGVGYNGGYAIMKRAFKDLTWDDTDFPANIKKRGLDDKSKVPYFPYRDDGELIHTSIKNMLNEYVKLYYKHTCHVRFDPELQNFANEVSFEGKFKPDGGHGMYTELKYGNQYE
;
A
#
# COMPACT_ATOMS: atom_id res chain seq x y z
N MET A 1 -12.07 16.64 -7.26
CA MET A 1 -11.65 15.33 -7.83
C MET A 1 -12.75 14.77 -8.73
N ASP A 2 -12.40 14.32 -9.94
CA ASP A 2 -13.34 13.72 -10.91
C ASP A 2 -13.32 12.17 -10.88
N TRP A 3 -14.14 11.55 -11.74
CA TRP A 3 -14.28 10.10 -11.84
C TRP A 3 -13.00 9.36 -12.23
N ILE A 4 -12.24 9.92 -13.17
CA ILE A 4 -11.02 9.31 -13.71
C ILE A 4 -9.94 9.35 -12.63
N VAL A 5 -9.81 10.48 -11.94
CA VAL A 5 -8.86 10.64 -10.84
C VAL A 5 -9.21 9.74 -9.67
N LEU A 6 -10.50 9.62 -9.30
CA LEU A 6 -10.93 8.69 -8.23
C LEU A 6 -10.60 7.24 -8.58
N THR A 7 -10.89 6.81 -9.80
CA THR A 7 -10.65 5.43 -10.24
C THR A 7 -9.15 5.13 -10.26
N LYS A 8 -8.33 6.04 -10.81
CA LYS A 8 -6.87 5.91 -10.79
C LYS A 8 -6.33 5.85 -9.37
N LEU A 9 -6.78 6.75 -8.48
CA LEU A 9 -6.43 6.75 -7.08
C LEU A 9 -6.72 5.38 -6.45
N LEU A 10 -7.95 4.87 -6.59
CA LEU A 10 -8.31 3.60 -5.98
C LEU A 10 -7.51 2.42 -6.53
N ILE A 11 -7.22 2.40 -7.84
CA ILE A 11 -6.37 1.34 -8.44
C ILE A 11 -4.99 1.36 -7.79
N ILE A 12 -4.38 2.54 -7.71
CA ILE A 12 -3.08 2.73 -7.07
C ILE A 12 -3.11 2.27 -5.61
N LEU A 13 -4.11 2.69 -4.83
CA LEU A 13 -4.21 2.33 -3.41
C LEU A 13 -4.40 0.83 -3.18
N ILE A 14 -5.14 0.15 -4.06
CA ILE A 14 -5.44 -1.28 -3.93
C ILE A 14 -4.31 -2.15 -4.47
N SER A 15 -3.65 -1.74 -5.56
CA SER A 15 -2.53 -2.47 -6.16
C SER A 15 -1.27 -2.50 -5.30
N TYR A 16 -1.12 -1.58 -4.34
CA TYR A 16 0.05 -1.49 -3.45
C TYR A 16 -0.08 -2.30 -2.15
N LEU A 17 -1.22 -2.92 -1.88
CA LEU A 17 -1.53 -3.48 -0.55
C LEU A 17 -2.00 -4.94 -0.66
N PRO A 18 -1.40 -5.88 0.10
CA PRO A 18 -1.77 -7.29 0.03
C PRO A 18 -3.24 -7.50 0.43
N GLN A 19 -3.92 -8.38 -0.31
CA GLN A 19 -5.33 -8.69 -0.11
C GLN A 19 -5.54 -9.45 1.20
N GLY A 20 -6.66 -9.16 1.85
CA GLY A 20 -7.07 -9.77 3.10
C GLY A 20 -8.50 -10.26 3.05
N ASP A 21 -8.71 -11.53 3.40
CA ASP A 21 -10.05 -12.11 3.52
C ASP A 21 -10.94 -11.33 4.49
N SER A 22 -12.18 -11.13 4.04
CA SER A 22 -13.28 -10.44 4.71
C SER A 22 -14.08 -11.39 5.60
N GLY A 23 -14.33 -11.00 6.84
CA GLY A 23 -15.41 -11.52 7.68
C GLY A 23 -16.26 -10.35 8.21
N PRO A 24 -17.59 -10.47 8.29
CA PRO A 24 -18.44 -9.40 8.78
C PRO A 24 -18.36 -9.33 10.32
N GLY A 25 -18.21 -8.12 10.86
CA GLY A 25 -18.27 -7.86 12.29
C GLY A 25 -19.40 -6.89 12.61
N LEU A 26 -20.41 -7.37 13.34
CA LEU A 26 -21.40 -6.56 14.03
C LEU A 26 -20.85 -6.16 15.41
N ILE A 27 -21.17 -4.95 15.89
CA ILE A 27 -20.82 -4.48 17.22
C ILE A 27 -22.08 -3.86 17.84
N ASP A 28 -22.50 -4.41 18.98
CA ASP A 28 -23.53 -3.87 19.87
C ASP A 28 -22.92 -2.93 20.92
N VAL A 29 -23.69 -1.93 21.35
CA VAL A 29 -23.36 -1.09 22.51
C VAL A 29 -24.63 -0.76 23.31
N GLU A 30 -24.56 -0.99 24.62
CA GLU A 30 -25.60 -0.78 25.65
C GLU A 30 -25.94 0.69 25.91
N ASN A 31 -27.13 0.90 26.48
CA ASN A 31 -27.87 2.16 26.52
C ASN A 31 -28.26 2.63 27.93
N GLY A 32 -28.39 3.96 28.05
CA GLY A 32 -29.31 4.67 28.95
C GLY A 32 -30.06 5.75 28.13
N GLN A 33 -31.38 5.77 28.21
CA GLN A 33 -32.33 6.14 27.13
C GLN A 33 -32.53 7.64 26.80
N SER A 34 -32.86 7.89 25.52
CA SER A 34 -33.35 9.13 24.86
C SER A 34 -34.04 8.73 23.54
N PHE A 35 -34.65 9.63 22.74
CA PHE A 35 -35.11 9.32 21.36
C PHE A 35 -34.62 10.39 20.37
N GLN A 36 -34.58 10.07 19.08
CA GLN A 36 -34.00 10.93 18.05
C GLN A 36 -34.85 11.02 16.80
N TYR A 37 -34.86 12.22 16.19
CA TYR A 37 -35.51 12.47 14.91
C TYR A 37 -34.85 11.70 13.76
N PHE A 38 -35.59 10.79 13.14
CA PHE A 38 -35.11 9.89 12.09
C PHE A 38 -35.26 10.49 10.68
N GLY A 39 -36.34 11.23 10.42
CA GLY A 39 -36.52 11.98 9.17
C GLY A 39 -37.98 12.17 8.77
N CYS A 40 -38.17 12.94 7.70
CA CYS A 40 -39.46 13.23 7.08
C CYS A 40 -39.69 12.36 5.84
N TYR A 41 -40.83 11.67 5.79
CA TYR A 41 -41.16 10.69 4.75
C TYR A 41 -42.56 10.89 4.21
N TYR A 42 -42.80 10.49 2.96
CA TYR A 42 -44.16 10.39 2.42
C TYR A 42 -44.91 9.26 3.08
N ASP A 43 -46.14 9.52 3.46
CA ASP A 43 -47.05 8.50 3.94
C ASP A 43 -47.19 7.41 2.87
N SER A 44 -46.99 6.15 3.28
CA SER A 44 -46.87 5.01 2.38
C SER A 44 -47.75 3.88 2.88
N LYS A 45 -48.64 3.40 2.01
CA LYS A 45 -49.49 2.22 2.28
C LYS A 45 -48.69 0.95 2.56
N ASN A 46 -47.41 0.93 2.20
CA ASN A 46 -46.51 -0.20 2.47
C ASN A 46 -46.04 -0.25 3.93
N ILE A 47 -46.25 0.82 4.71
CA ILE A 47 -45.96 0.83 6.14
C ILE A 47 -47.24 0.49 6.89
N LYS A 48 -47.29 -0.71 7.46
CA LYS A 48 -48.38 -1.13 8.33
C LYS A 48 -48.24 -0.46 9.70
N SER A 49 -48.79 0.74 9.81
CA SER A 49 -48.86 1.53 11.04
C SER A 49 -50.13 1.26 11.83
N PHE A 50 -50.08 1.43 13.15
CA PHE A 50 -51.26 1.50 14.02
C PHE A 50 -51.23 2.81 14.82
N SER A 51 -52.41 3.32 15.15
CA SER A 51 -52.56 4.55 15.92
C SER A 51 -52.25 4.28 17.39
N ILE A 52 -51.45 5.17 17.98
CA ILE A 52 -51.21 5.22 19.42
C ILE A 52 -52.15 6.24 20.07
N GLY A 53 -52.42 7.36 19.39
CA GLY A 53 -53.33 8.38 19.89
C GLY A 53 -53.24 9.70 19.13
N ASP A 54 -54.17 10.60 19.41
CA ASP A 54 -54.18 11.96 18.88
C ASP A 54 -53.58 12.94 19.89
N PHE A 55 -52.47 13.58 19.51
CA PHE A 55 -51.76 14.56 20.31
C PHE A 55 -51.72 15.95 19.65
N THR A 56 -52.67 16.25 18.75
CA THR A 56 -52.72 17.53 18.03
C THR A 56 -52.99 18.74 18.94
N GLN A 57 -53.65 18.53 20.08
CA GLN A 57 -54.04 19.60 21.02
C GLN A 57 -53.18 19.67 22.29
N VAL A 58 -52.12 18.86 22.40
CA VAL A 58 -51.24 18.88 23.58
C VAL A 58 -50.03 19.81 23.37
N PRO A 59 -49.50 20.45 24.44
CA PRO A 59 -48.38 21.38 24.33
C PRO A 59 -47.07 20.77 23.79
N ASP A 60 -46.83 19.48 24.04
CA ASP A 60 -45.67 18.74 23.52
C ASP A 60 -46.11 17.42 22.85
N PRO A 61 -46.58 17.46 21.60
CA PRO A 61 -47.04 16.27 20.89
C PRO A 61 -45.93 15.22 20.72
N ILE A 62 -44.68 15.66 20.55
CA ILE A 62 -43.52 14.79 20.32
C ILE A 62 -43.19 14.01 21.58
N GLY A 63 -43.02 14.68 22.71
CA GLY A 63 -42.71 14.02 23.99
C GLY A 63 -43.88 13.18 24.51
N SER A 64 -45.12 13.59 24.25
CA SER A 64 -46.31 12.85 24.66
C SER A 64 -46.47 11.55 23.86
N CYS A 65 -46.29 11.61 22.54
CA CYS A 65 -46.24 10.43 21.68
C CYS A 65 -45.08 9.50 22.06
N ALA A 66 -43.88 10.05 22.31
CA ALA A 66 -42.74 9.25 22.75
C ALA A 66 -43.02 8.48 24.06
N LYS A 67 -43.61 9.13 25.07
CA LYS A 67 -43.95 8.46 26.34
C LYS A 67 -44.97 7.34 26.14
N ALA A 68 -46.01 7.58 25.34
CA ALA A 68 -47.05 6.59 25.07
C ALA A 68 -46.48 5.37 24.31
N VAL A 69 -45.73 5.60 23.25
CA VAL A 69 -45.09 4.54 22.45
C VAL A 69 -44.10 3.73 23.29
N GLN A 70 -43.38 4.39 24.20
CA GLN A 70 -42.42 3.74 25.08
C GLN A 70 -43.10 2.87 26.15
N ALA A 71 -44.23 3.31 26.70
CA ALA A 71 -45.03 2.52 27.64
C ALA A 71 -45.53 1.21 27.00
N ASP A 72 -45.85 1.26 25.70
CA ASP A 72 -46.27 0.11 24.91
C ASP A 72 -45.10 -0.76 24.40
N GLY A 73 -43.85 -0.43 24.79
CA GLY A 73 -42.66 -1.21 24.45
C GLY A 73 -42.22 -1.11 22.98
N HIS A 74 -42.72 -0.13 22.23
CA HIS A 74 -42.38 0.06 20.84
C HIS A 74 -41.08 0.85 20.64
N ARG A 75 -40.42 0.60 19.50
CA ARG A 75 -39.04 1.03 19.22
C ARG A 75 -38.94 2.32 18.39
N MET A 76 -40.05 2.78 17.83
CA MET A 76 -40.11 4.01 17.04
C MET A 76 -41.54 4.54 17.01
N PHE A 77 -41.69 5.82 16.68
CA PHE A 77 -42.98 6.45 16.48
C PHE A 77 -42.92 7.47 15.36
N PHE A 78 -44.07 7.92 14.90
CA PHE A 78 -44.16 9.01 13.93
C PHE A 78 -45.41 9.83 14.13
N LEU A 79 -45.28 11.10 13.76
CA LEU A 79 -46.34 12.08 13.84
C LEU A 79 -46.80 12.45 12.43
N LYS A 80 -48.11 12.53 12.26
CA LYS A 80 -48.79 12.96 11.04
C LYS A 80 -49.83 14.04 11.40
N ASN A 81 -50.20 14.87 10.42
CA ASN A 81 -51.32 15.82 10.53
C ASN A 81 -51.27 16.71 11.77
N GLY A 82 -50.08 17.15 12.21
CA GLY A 82 -49.96 18.11 13.31
C GLY A 82 -49.97 17.50 14.71
N GLY A 83 -49.85 16.17 14.85
CA GLY A 83 -49.75 15.54 16.17
C GLY A 83 -50.39 14.15 16.31
N HIS A 84 -50.95 13.59 15.24
CA HIS A 84 -51.49 12.23 15.29
C HIS A 84 -50.34 11.21 15.37
N CYS A 85 -50.27 10.48 16.49
CA CYS A 85 -49.18 9.59 16.86
C CYS A 85 -49.45 8.16 16.42
N LEU A 86 -48.48 7.61 15.71
CA LEU A 86 -48.52 6.28 15.13
C LEU A 86 -47.24 5.52 15.47
N SER A 87 -47.34 4.21 15.48
CA SER A 87 -46.20 3.30 15.65
C SER A 87 -46.30 2.13 14.66
N VAL A 88 -45.25 1.31 14.62
CA VAL A 88 -45.11 0.13 13.74
C VAL A 88 -44.54 -1.04 14.54
N GLN A 89 -44.94 -2.26 14.19
CA GLN A 89 -44.36 -3.49 14.77
C GLN A 89 -43.06 -3.92 14.06
N GLY A 90 -42.76 -3.33 12.89
CA GLY A 90 -41.59 -3.67 12.06
C GLY A 90 -40.29 -3.02 12.51
N LYS A 91 -39.20 -3.32 11.79
CA LYS A 91 -37.88 -2.72 12.05
C LYS A 91 -37.74 -1.34 11.38
N VAL A 92 -36.86 -0.50 11.89
CA VAL A 92 -36.66 0.89 11.44
C VAL A 92 -36.24 0.93 9.95
N GLU A 93 -35.56 -0.11 9.47
CA GLU A 93 -35.04 -0.25 8.12
C GLU A 93 -36.13 -0.26 7.03
N GLN A 94 -37.39 -0.57 7.36
CA GLN A 94 -38.50 -0.51 6.39
C GLN A 94 -38.70 0.90 5.81
N PHE A 95 -38.33 1.94 6.57
CA PHE A 95 -38.40 3.33 6.10
C PHE A 95 -37.28 3.69 5.12
N PHE A 96 -36.26 2.85 4.93
CA PHE A 96 -35.23 3.08 3.90
C PHE A 96 -35.78 2.94 2.48
N GLN A 97 -36.88 2.20 2.30
CA GLN A 97 -37.53 2.01 1.01
C GLN A 97 -38.62 3.06 0.73
N VAL A 98 -38.85 3.98 1.67
CA VAL A 98 -39.90 4.99 1.59
C VAL A 98 -39.33 6.30 1.08
N LYS A 99 -40.05 6.96 0.17
CA LYS A 99 -39.63 8.24 -0.42
C LYS A 99 -39.47 9.30 0.67
N LYS A 100 -38.30 9.95 0.72
CA LYS A 100 -38.01 11.07 1.64
C LYS A 100 -38.65 12.37 1.17
N SER A 101 -38.93 13.25 2.12
CA SER A 101 -39.39 14.63 1.92
C SER A 101 -38.64 15.56 2.87
N SER A 102 -38.59 16.86 2.56
CA SER A 102 -38.12 17.91 3.47
C SER A 102 -39.23 18.90 3.84
N ARG A 103 -40.49 18.53 3.56
CA ARG A 103 -41.68 19.40 3.69
C ARG A 103 -42.48 19.17 4.97
N CYS A 104 -42.00 18.33 5.89
CA CYS A 104 -42.65 18.20 7.19
C CYS A 104 -42.44 19.47 8.02
N VAL A 105 -43.39 19.78 8.89
CA VAL A 105 -43.43 21.03 9.63
C VAL A 105 -43.30 20.73 11.12
N ASN A 106 -42.31 21.33 11.78
CA ASN A 106 -42.08 21.29 13.22
C ASN A 106 -41.96 19.88 13.84
N GLY A 107 -41.65 18.85 13.05
CA GLY A 107 -41.57 17.48 13.57
C GLY A 107 -42.93 16.77 13.72
N LEU A 108 -44.00 17.37 13.23
CA LEU A 108 -45.38 16.88 13.38
C LEU A 108 -45.95 16.26 12.09
N GLY A 109 -45.09 16.02 11.09
CA GLY A 109 -45.46 15.56 9.77
C GLY A 109 -46.07 16.67 8.90
N GLY A 110 -47.00 16.30 8.03
CA GLY A 110 -47.71 17.22 7.13
C GLY A 110 -48.75 16.48 6.29
N ASN A 111 -49.43 17.17 5.37
CA ASN A 111 -50.43 16.51 4.52
C ASN A 111 -49.76 15.45 3.63
N GLY A 112 -50.08 14.17 3.89
CA GLY A 112 -49.44 13.02 3.24
C GLY A 112 -47.97 12.81 3.65
N LEU A 113 -47.53 13.40 4.76
CA LEU A 113 -46.15 13.34 5.25
C LEU A 113 -46.12 12.95 6.74
N MET A 114 -45.06 12.26 7.13
CA MET A 114 -44.83 11.82 8.51
C MET A 114 -43.40 12.12 8.95
N ASP A 115 -43.27 12.61 10.17
CA ASP A 115 -41.99 12.76 10.86
C ASP A 115 -41.75 11.55 11.76
N VAL A 116 -40.65 10.85 11.52
CA VAL A 116 -40.31 9.58 12.19
C VAL A 116 -39.26 9.82 13.26
N TYR A 117 -39.41 9.15 14.39
CA TYR A 117 -38.54 9.20 15.57
C TYR A 117 -38.20 7.79 16.05
N VAL A 118 -36.96 7.58 16.51
CA VAL A 118 -36.47 6.27 16.95
C VAL A 118 -35.84 6.40 18.34
N PHE A 119 -36.14 5.47 19.24
CA PHE A 119 -35.54 5.47 20.58
C PHE A 119 -34.04 5.11 20.51
N SER A 120 -33.22 5.79 21.31
CA SER A 120 -31.75 5.66 21.35
C SER A 120 -31.27 4.27 21.78
N ASN A 121 -32.12 3.48 22.46
CA ASN A 121 -31.87 2.07 22.80
C ASN A 121 -32.04 1.09 21.64
N VAL A 122 -32.43 1.59 20.46
CA VAL A 122 -32.56 0.78 19.26
C VAL A 122 -31.27 0.88 18.45
N THR A 123 -30.62 -0.25 18.24
CA THR A 123 -29.53 -0.37 17.27
C THR A 123 -30.11 -0.27 15.87
N VAL A 124 -29.94 0.89 15.23
CA VAL A 124 -30.33 1.11 13.83
C VAL A 124 -29.14 0.78 12.94
N SER A 125 -29.30 -0.22 12.06
CA SER A 125 -28.27 -0.54 11.08
C SER A 125 -28.32 0.46 9.92
N CYS A 126 -27.30 1.31 9.82
CA CYS A 126 -27.18 2.26 8.71
C CYS A 126 -26.66 1.55 7.44
N PRO A 127 -27.20 1.84 6.25
CA PRO A 127 -26.71 1.24 5.02
C PRO A 127 -25.34 1.83 4.64
N VAL A 128 -24.58 1.06 3.86
CA VAL A 128 -23.39 1.56 3.16
C VAL A 128 -23.84 2.53 2.08
N GLY A 129 -23.28 3.74 2.05
CA GLY A 129 -23.66 4.73 1.06
C GLY A 129 -23.01 6.08 1.29
N ILE A 130 -23.04 6.92 0.24
CA ILE A 130 -22.55 8.29 0.34
C ILE A 130 -23.58 9.17 1.06
N ARG A 131 -23.09 10.21 1.73
CA ARG A 131 -23.87 11.13 2.59
C ARG A 131 -25.23 11.53 2.02
N ARG A 132 -25.28 11.86 0.72
CA ARG A 132 -26.49 12.33 0.02
C ARG A 132 -27.67 11.35 0.09
N PHE A 133 -27.43 10.04 0.20
CA PHE A 133 -28.48 9.02 0.18
C PHE A 133 -28.91 8.54 1.57
N LEU A 134 -28.19 8.97 2.62
CA LEU A 134 -28.42 8.52 3.99
C LEU A 134 -29.52 9.32 4.69
N ASN A 135 -30.15 8.72 5.70
CA ASN A 135 -31.17 9.42 6.50
C ASN A 135 -30.53 10.33 7.56
N PRO A 136 -31.24 11.37 8.05
CA PRO A 136 -30.73 12.29 9.06
C PRO A 136 -30.14 11.64 10.32
N TYR A 137 -30.73 10.54 10.80
CA TYR A 137 -30.20 9.82 11.96
C TYR A 137 -28.81 9.24 11.68
N CYS A 138 -28.65 8.50 10.58
CA CYS A 138 -27.36 7.96 10.16
C CYS A 138 -26.33 9.07 9.93
N LEU A 139 -26.73 10.19 9.35
CA LEU A 139 -25.86 11.35 9.14
C LEU A 139 -25.31 11.93 10.45
N ARG A 140 -26.12 11.99 11.51
CA ARG A 140 -25.66 12.45 12.83
C ARG A 140 -24.69 11.47 13.46
N LEU A 141 -24.96 10.17 13.39
CA LEU A 141 -24.04 9.13 13.89
C LEU A 141 -22.70 9.21 13.18
N MET A 142 -22.71 9.31 11.85
CA MET A 142 -21.51 9.36 11.03
C MET A 142 -20.70 10.65 11.27
N LYS A 143 -21.35 11.80 11.46
CA LYS A 143 -20.66 13.04 11.83
C LYS A 143 -19.94 12.91 13.17
N LYS A 144 -20.57 12.29 14.17
CA LYS A 144 -19.93 12.00 15.47
C LYS A 144 -18.73 11.08 15.28
N GLU A 145 -18.90 10.00 14.52
CA GLU A 145 -17.86 9.02 14.25
C GLU A 145 -16.64 9.61 13.53
N ILE A 146 -16.85 10.43 12.50
CA ILE A 146 -15.78 11.14 11.79
C ILE A 146 -15.01 12.05 12.75
N ASN A 147 -15.72 12.81 13.61
CA ASN A 147 -15.08 13.69 14.59
C ASN A 147 -14.26 12.90 15.63
N ASP A 148 -14.77 11.76 16.11
CA ASP A 148 -14.02 10.85 16.98
C ASP A 148 -12.78 10.31 16.26
N SER A 149 -12.92 9.93 14.99
CA SER A 149 -11.81 9.41 14.18
C SER A 149 -10.74 10.47 13.93
N LYS A 150 -11.11 11.72 13.60
CA LYS A 150 -10.14 12.83 13.44
C LYS A 150 -9.32 13.09 14.69
N ARG A 151 -9.89 12.89 15.88
CA ARG A 151 -9.16 12.99 17.16
C ARG A 151 -8.20 11.82 17.37
N ALA A 152 -8.60 10.61 17.01
CA ALA A 152 -7.78 9.41 17.19
C ALA A 152 -6.66 9.27 16.15
N TYR A 153 -6.89 9.78 14.93
CA TYR A 153 -5.98 9.68 13.79
C TYR A 153 -5.46 11.08 13.45
N GLN A 154 -4.47 11.53 14.20
CA GLN A 154 -3.76 12.78 13.92
C GLN A 154 -2.51 12.52 13.07
N LEU A 155 -2.10 13.52 12.30
CA LEU A 155 -0.88 13.49 11.49
C LEU A 155 0.27 14.19 12.23
N VAL A 156 1.48 13.66 12.12
CA VAL A 156 2.73 14.26 12.63
C VAL A 156 3.84 14.06 11.60
N PRO A 157 4.82 14.98 11.48
CA PRO A 157 5.96 14.74 10.60
C PRO A 157 6.64 13.40 10.90
N THR A 158 6.99 12.65 9.85
CA THR A 158 7.76 11.40 9.97
C THR A 158 9.24 11.70 10.24
N PHE A 159 10.01 10.66 10.55
CA PHE A 159 11.46 10.78 10.72
C PHE A 159 12.18 11.32 9.48
N LEU A 160 11.63 11.12 8.27
CA LEU A 160 12.15 11.69 7.03
C LEU A 160 11.82 13.18 6.88
N ASN A 161 10.78 13.67 7.57
CA ASN A 161 10.21 15.01 7.41
C ASN A 161 9.80 15.32 5.95
N LEU A 162 9.31 14.30 5.22
CA LEU A 162 8.93 14.38 3.81
C LEU A 162 7.42 14.22 3.57
N PHE A 163 6.76 13.45 4.43
CA PHE A 163 5.31 13.23 4.47
C PHE A 163 4.91 12.96 5.93
N PRO A 164 3.65 13.16 6.31
CA PRO A 164 3.21 12.91 7.68
C PRO A 164 2.95 11.42 7.94
N GLY A 165 2.99 11.01 9.20
CA GLY A 165 2.60 9.68 9.66
C GLY A 165 1.59 9.77 10.79
N LEU A 166 1.13 8.62 11.29
CA LEU A 166 0.18 8.57 12.40
C LEU A 166 0.81 9.08 13.71
N ASN A 167 0.20 10.10 14.29
CA ASN A 167 0.50 10.60 15.62
C ASN A 167 -0.19 9.77 16.71
N ALA A 168 0.30 8.54 16.91
CA ALA A 168 -0.15 7.68 18.00
C ALA A 168 1.03 6.84 18.49
N THR A 169 1.12 6.59 19.79
CA THR A 169 2.03 5.59 20.34
C THR A 169 1.59 4.18 19.97
N SER A 170 2.53 3.22 20.04
CA SER A 170 2.25 1.79 19.83
C SER A 170 1.13 1.29 20.74
N GLY A 171 1.11 1.71 22.02
CA GLY A 171 0.06 1.35 22.96
C GLY A 171 -1.30 1.99 22.67
N GLN A 172 -1.33 3.26 22.22
CA GLN A 172 -2.57 3.90 21.76
C GLN A 172 -3.15 3.18 20.54
N LEU A 173 -2.32 2.83 19.56
CA LEU A 173 -2.75 2.13 18.36
C LEU A 173 -3.31 0.73 18.67
N VAL A 174 -2.66 -0.01 19.58
CA VAL A 174 -3.17 -1.30 20.07
C VAL A 174 -4.58 -1.14 20.67
N LYS A 175 -4.79 -0.14 21.54
CA LYS A 175 -6.11 0.14 22.15
C LYS A 175 -7.19 0.49 21.12
N ILE A 176 -6.83 1.21 20.06
CA ILE A 176 -7.75 1.53 18.97
C ILE A 176 -8.09 0.23 18.20
N TYR A 177 -7.08 -0.54 17.82
CA TYR A 177 -7.24 -1.69 16.92
C TYR A 177 -7.86 -2.92 17.60
N GLN A 178 -7.66 -3.11 18.90
CA GLN A 178 -8.33 -4.17 19.66
C GLN A 178 -9.86 -4.01 19.65
N LYS A 179 -10.37 -2.79 19.50
CA LYS A 179 -11.81 -2.51 19.39
C LYS A 179 -12.34 -2.65 17.96
N GLU A 180 -11.47 -2.86 16.98
CA GLU A 180 -11.84 -3.01 15.57
C GLU A 180 -11.75 -4.48 15.12
N PRO A 181 -12.87 -5.13 14.76
CA PRO A 181 -12.89 -6.55 14.38
C PRO A 181 -11.87 -6.91 13.28
N ILE A 182 -11.70 -6.03 12.29
CA ILE A 182 -10.76 -6.22 11.17
C ILE A 182 -9.30 -6.27 11.64
N ASN A 183 -8.94 -5.53 12.69
CA ASN A 183 -7.56 -5.33 13.10
C ASN A 183 -7.18 -6.14 14.35
N ALA A 184 -8.13 -6.47 15.23
CA ALA A 184 -7.86 -7.09 16.53
C ALA A 184 -7.04 -8.40 16.42
N ARG A 185 -7.41 -9.28 15.48
CA ARG A 185 -6.68 -10.54 15.25
C ARG A 185 -5.24 -10.31 14.80
N TRP A 186 -5.04 -9.45 13.81
CA TRP A 186 -3.71 -9.15 13.26
C TRP A 186 -2.82 -8.45 14.27
N MET A 187 -3.42 -7.61 15.11
CA MET A 187 -2.72 -6.99 16.22
C MET A 187 -2.12 -8.00 17.19
N GLY A 188 -2.86 -9.06 17.53
CA GLY A 188 -2.31 -10.16 18.33
C GLY A 188 -1.14 -10.88 17.65
N ILE A 189 -1.19 -11.01 16.32
CA ILE A 189 -0.07 -11.61 15.56
C ILE A 189 1.15 -10.70 15.58
N TYR A 190 1.00 -9.40 15.30
CA TYR A 190 2.10 -8.44 15.27
C TYR A 190 2.82 -8.30 16.60
N THR A 191 2.08 -8.22 17.72
CA THR A 191 2.69 -8.13 19.05
C THR A 191 3.44 -9.40 19.45
N ALA A 192 3.08 -10.56 18.87
CA ALA A 192 3.77 -11.82 19.10
C ALA A 192 5.06 -11.99 18.26
N ILE A 193 5.31 -11.17 17.22
CA ILE A 193 6.49 -11.32 16.34
C ILE A 193 7.79 -11.09 17.11
N THR A 194 7.88 -10.00 17.88
CA THR A 194 9.09 -9.63 18.62
C THR A 194 9.55 -10.73 19.59
N PRO A 195 8.72 -11.27 20.50
CA PRO A 195 9.15 -12.34 21.39
C PRO A 195 9.50 -13.62 20.62
N ARG A 196 8.80 -13.96 19.53
CA ARG A 196 9.15 -15.11 18.67
C ARG A 196 10.53 -14.96 18.04
N ASN A 197 10.83 -13.79 17.48
CA ASN A 197 12.13 -13.50 16.87
C ASN A 197 13.25 -13.52 17.91
N TYR A 198 13.00 -13.02 19.13
CA TYR A 198 13.95 -13.13 20.23
C TYR A 198 14.27 -14.59 20.58
N LEU A 199 13.25 -15.45 20.67
CA LEU A 199 13.43 -16.89 20.91
C LEU A 199 14.26 -17.56 19.81
N ILE A 200 14.01 -17.25 18.53
CA ILE A 200 14.80 -17.77 17.42
C ILE A 200 16.26 -17.30 17.53
N ALA A 201 16.48 -16.02 17.83
CA ALA A 201 17.83 -15.47 18.00
C ALA A 201 18.59 -16.13 19.16
N THR A 202 17.94 -16.35 20.31
CA THR A 202 18.54 -17.07 21.45
C THR A 202 18.87 -18.51 21.09
N LYS A 203 17.96 -19.24 20.42
CA LYS A 203 18.22 -20.60 19.94
C LYS A 203 19.40 -20.63 18.97
N PHE A 204 19.51 -19.63 18.10
CA PHE A 204 20.62 -19.52 17.15
C PHE A 204 21.95 -19.37 17.88
N LEU A 205 22.05 -18.38 18.78
CA LEU A 205 23.26 -18.10 19.55
C LEU A 205 23.69 -19.29 20.39
N ASN A 206 22.75 -20.00 21.02
CA ASN A 206 23.05 -21.22 21.78
C ASN A 206 23.56 -22.36 20.89
N LYS A 207 22.96 -22.54 19.70
CA LYS A 207 23.36 -23.60 18.76
C LYS A 207 24.74 -23.35 18.15
N THR A 208 25.06 -22.10 17.84
CA THR A 208 26.35 -21.74 17.24
C THR A 208 27.43 -21.46 18.28
N ASN A 209 27.06 -21.34 19.56
CA ASN A 209 27.93 -20.84 20.62
C ASN A 209 28.59 -19.50 20.24
N GLY A 210 27.88 -18.67 19.49
CA GLY A 210 28.40 -17.41 18.96
C GLY A 210 29.52 -17.54 17.92
N LYS A 211 29.81 -18.75 17.40
CA LYS A 211 30.79 -18.92 16.33
C LYS A 211 30.32 -18.25 15.04
N GLU A 212 31.24 -17.55 14.40
CA GLU A 212 31.07 -16.97 13.07
C GLU A 212 31.05 -18.07 12.00
N PHE A 213 30.44 -17.78 10.85
CA PHE A 213 30.47 -18.67 9.69
C PHE A 213 31.71 -18.38 8.84
N GLU A 214 32.40 -19.43 8.39
CA GLU A 214 33.66 -19.32 7.64
C GLU A 214 33.55 -19.92 6.24
N THR A 215 32.57 -20.80 6.02
CA THR A 215 32.36 -21.49 4.75
C THR A 215 30.97 -21.22 4.17
N VAL A 216 30.81 -21.53 2.89
CA VAL A 216 29.49 -21.52 2.25
C VAL A 216 28.55 -22.54 2.91
N ASP A 217 29.07 -23.68 3.38
CA ASP A 217 28.28 -24.72 4.04
C ASP A 217 27.75 -24.28 5.41
N ASP A 218 28.53 -23.50 6.17
CA ASP A 218 28.04 -22.85 7.39
C ASP A 218 26.85 -21.93 7.09
N TYR A 219 26.94 -21.13 6.01
CA TYR A 219 25.84 -20.28 5.57
C TYR A 219 24.58 -21.09 5.20
N LYS A 220 24.74 -22.24 4.54
CA LYS A 220 23.60 -23.16 4.26
C LYS A 220 22.97 -23.66 5.56
N ALA A 221 23.78 -24.01 6.55
CA ALA A 221 23.33 -24.50 7.84
C ALA A 221 22.54 -23.42 8.62
N VAL A 222 22.99 -22.16 8.57
CA VAL A 222 22.26 -21.01 9.14
C VAL A 222 20.88 -20.88 8.48
N LEU A 223 20.82 -20.87 7.15
CA LEU A 223 19.56 -20.77 6.43
C LEU A 223 18.59 -21.90 6.81
N LYS A 224 19.08 -23.15 6.83
CA LYS A 224 18.30 -24.32 7.25
C LYS A 224 17.76 -24.15 8.68
N PHE A 225 18.61 -23.74 9.62
CA PHE A 225 18.20 -23.49 11.01
C PHE A 225 17.12 -22.42 11.11
N MET A 226 17.29 -21.28 10.42
CA MET A 226 16.34 -20.17 10.48
C MET A 226 14.96 -20.59 10.00
N ILE A 227 14.92 -21.38 8.92
CA ILE A 227 13.68 -21.88 8.37
C ILE A 227 13.01 -22.91 9.30
N GLU A 228 13.75 -23.92 9.79
CA GLU A 228 13.21 -24.92 10.72
C GLU A 228 12.69 -24.28 12.02
N SER A 229 13.42 -23.26 12.51
CA SER A 229 13.09 -22.57 13.75
C SER A 229 11.81 -21.73 13.64
N GLN A 230 11.50 -21.17 12.47
CA GLN A 230 10.27 -20.39 12.27
C GLN A 230 9.01 -21.21 12.56
N TYR A 231 8.91 -22.43 12.02
CA TYR A 231 7.74 -23.30 12.27
C TYR A 231 7.65 -23.76 13.74
N SER A 232 8.78 -23.81 14.46
CA SER A 232 8.81 -24.22 15.88
C SER A 232 8.22 -23.18 16.84
N VAL A 233 8.17 -21.90 16.45
CA VAL A 233 7.69 -20.80 17.32
C VAL A 233 6.34 -20.23 16.87
N ILE A 234 5.81 -20.70 15.74
CA ILE A 234 4.50 -20.31 15.21
C ILE A 234 3.49 -21.41 15.60
N PRO A 235 2.36 -21.06 16.23
CA PRO A 235 1.29 -22.01 16.50
C PRO A 235 0.81 -22.72 15.22
N LYS A 236 0.47 -24.01 15.31
CA LYS A 236 0.12 -24.85 14.15
C LYS A 236 -1.01 -24.25 13.32
N GLU A 237 -2.03 -23.71 13.97
CA GLU A 237 -3.18 -23.05 13.34
C GLU A 237 -2.80 -21.78 12.55
N GLN A 238 -1.62 -21.21 12.84
CA GLN A 238 -1.09 -20.04 12.15
C GLN A 238 -0.14 -20.41 11.00
N HIS A 239 0.31 -21.66 10.86
CA HIS A 239 1.27 -22.08 9.82
C HIS A 239 0.83 -21.70 8.40
N LYS A 240 -0.48 -21.74 8.13
CA LYS A 240 -1.04 -21.36 6.82
C LYS A 240 -0.78 -19.91 6.42
N TYR A 241 -0.50 -19.02 7.37
CA TYR A 241 -0.19 -17.61 7.12
C TYR A 241 1.32 -17.34 6.95
N PHE A 242 2.16 -18.33 7.24
CA PHE A 242 3.63 -18.21 7.23
C PHE A 242 4.25 -19.28 6.33
N GLN A 243 3.68 -19.47 5.14
CA GLN A 243 4.21 -20.43 4.17
C GLN A 243 5.47 -19.89 3.48
N LEU A 244 6.56 -20.64 3.58
CA LEU A 244 7.80 -20.37 2.86
C LEU A 244 7.74 -21.05 1.49
N TYR A 245 7.10 -20.42 0.50
CA TYR A 245 6.86 -21.00 -0.83
C TYR A 245 8.13 -21.45 -1.56
N PHE A 246 9.29 -20.81 -1.31
CA PHE A 246 10.57 -21.22 -1.90
C PHE A 246 11.11 -22.56 -1.35
N MET A 247 10.49 -23.13 -0.33
CA MET A 247 10.81 -24.46 0.18
C MET A 247 9.91 -25.57 -0.36
N GLN A 248 8.79 -25.21 -0.97
CA GLN A 248 7.83 -26.18 -1.48
C GLN A 248 8.36 -26.73 -2.81
N PRO A 249 8.71 -28.03 -2.91
CA PRO A 249 9.41 -28.59 -4.08
C PRO A 249 8.63 -28.45 -5.40
N ASP A 250 7.31 -28.34 -5.30
CA ASP A 250 6.35 -28.16 -6.39
C ASP A 250 6.20 -26.69 -6.86
N LYS A 251 6.81 -25.73 -6.16
CA LYS A 251 6.71 -24.30 -6.53
C LYS A 251 7.82 -23.86 -7.49
N PRO A 252 7.57 -22.84 -8.34
CA PRO A 252 8.52 -22.35 -9.36
C PRO A 252 9.93 -22.01 -8.83
N PHE A 253 10.05 -21.78 -7.52
CA PHE A 253 11.31 -21.44 -6.84
C PHE A 253 11.79 -22.47 -5.81
N GLY A 254 11.11 -23.62 -5.66
CA GLY A 254 11.44 -24.68 -4.69
C GLY A 254 12.87 -25.21 -4.78
N ARG A 255 13.48 -25.10 -5.98
CA ARG A 255 14.84 -25.57 -6.27
C ARG A 255 15.92 -24.49 -6.18
N LEU A 256 15.56 -23.22 -5.97
CA LEU A 256 16.54 -22.14 -5.73
C LEU A 256 17.33 -22.34 -4.43
N THR A 257 16.84 -23.21 -3.55
CA THR A 257 17.55 -23.71 -2.36
C THR A 257 18.79 -24.56 -2.69
N ARG A 258 18.99 -24.95 -3.96
CA ARG A 258 20.31 -25.43 -4.42
C ARG A 258 21.24 -24.23 -4.49
N LEU A 259 21.87 -23.93 -3.35
CA LEU A 259 22.81 -22.84 -3.10
C LEU A 259 24.06 -22.83 -4.02
N CYS A 260 24.09 -23.62 -5.10
CA CYS A 260 25.07 -23.56 -6.17
C CYS A 260 24.62 -22.66 -7.33
N ASN A 261 23.32 -22.48 -7.56
CA ASN A 261 22.79 -21.84 -8.76
C ASN A 261 22.87 -20.29 -8.72
N TRP A 262 22.99 -19.68 -7.53
CA TRP A 262 23.07 -18.21 -7.40
C TRP A 262 24.27 -17.60 -8.13
N ARG A 263 25.30 -18.41 -8.42
CA ARG A 263 26.48 -18.00 -9.17
C ARG A 263 26.22 -17.91 -10.67
N GLU A 264 25.14 -18.49 -11.19
CA GLU A 264 24.83 -18.47 -12.62
C GLU A 264 24.39 -17.08 -13.08
N ASP A 265 24.89 -16.64 -14.24
CA ASP A 265 24.52 -15.36 -14.86
C ASP A 265 23.04 -15.27 -15.19
N ARG A 266 22.43 -16.41 -15.54
CA ARG A 266 20.99 -16.53 -15.74
C ARG A 266 20.25 -16.16 -14.46
N ILE A 267 20.60 -16.74 -13.31
CA ILE A 267 19.90 -16.50 -12.04
C ILE A 267 20.11 -15.06 -11.56
N PHE A 268 21.30 -14.49 -11.79
CA PHE A 268 21.57 -13.07 -11.56
C PHE A 268 20.68 -12.16 -12.41
N THR A 269 20.47 -12.52 -13.68
CA THR A 269 19.66 -11.74 -14.62
C THR A 269 18.16 -11.90 -14.36
N ASP A 270 17.68 -13.13 -14.16
CA ASP A 270 16.27 -13.44 -13.90
C ASP A 270 15.74 -12.69 -12.65
N GLN A 271 16.60 -12.44 -11.65
CA GLN A 271 16.24 -11.66 -10.46
C GLN A 271 15.84 -10.20 -10.77
N ARG A 272 16.30 -9.63 -11.89
CA ARG A 272 15.93 -8.28 -12.33
C ARG A 272 14.50 -8.21 -12.88
N PHE A 273 13.86 -9.37 -13.10
CA PHE A 273 12.53 -9.49 -13.70
C PHE A 273 11.55 -10.30 -12.84
N ALA A 274 12.06 -11.18 -11.97
CA ALA A 274 11.27 -12.09 -11.15
C ALA A 274 11.76 -12.16 -9.68
N GLY A 275 12.79 -11.41 -9.32
CA GLY A 275 13.37 -11.39 -7.98
C GLY A 275 12.71 -10.38 -7.04
N ILE A 276 13.47 -9.94 -6.03
CA ILE A 276 13.00 -8.95 -5.04
C ILE A 276 12.82 -7.54 -5.63
N ASN A 277 13.55 -7.20 -6.70
CA ASN A 277 13.51 -5.89 -7.32
C ASN A 277 13.36 -5.95 -8.85
N PRO A 278 12.15 -6.29 -9.33
CA PRO A 278 11.82 -6.21 -10.75
C PRO A 278 11.58 -4.78 -11.26
N MET A 279 11.86 -3.76 -10.43
CA MET A 279 11.43 -2.38 -10.64
C MET A 279 12.50 -1.46 -11.19
N SER A 280 13.76 -1.89 -11.12
CA SER A 280 14.89 -0.98 -11.31
C SER A 280 15.60 -1.10 -12.65
N ILE A 281 15.50 -2.25 -13.34
CA ILE A 281 16.10 -2.40 -14.66
C ILE A 281 15.38 -1.52 -15.67
N GLN A 282 16.13 -0.92 -16.59
CA GLN A 282 15.62 0.00 -17.60
C GLN A 282 16.28 -0.27 -18.95
N ARG A 283 15.55 -0.02 -20.04
CA ARG A 283 16.13 0.00 -21.39
C ARG A 283 17.05 1.20 -21.54
N ILE A 284 18.15 1.05 -22.28
CA ILE A 284 18.95 2.18 -22.77
C ILE A 284 18.34 2.68 -24.08
N SER A 285 18.16 3.99 -24.20
CA SER A 285 17.53 4.62 -25.35
C SER A 285 18.44 5.66 -26.00
N GLY A 286 18.39 5.74 -27.33
CA GLY A 286 18.95 6.85 -28.10
C GLY A 286 18.07 8.11 -28.02
N SER A 287 18.54 9.22 -28.60
CA SER A 287 17.95 10.56 -28.48
C SER A 287 16.48 10.70 -28.92
N LYS A 288 15.98 9.79 -29.77
CA LYS A 288 14.59 9.82 -30.27
C LYS A 288 13.59 9.19 -29.31
N ALA A 289 14.00 8.30 -28.43
CA ALA A 289 13.09 7.54 -27.58
C ALA A 289 13.05 8.13 -26.16
N LYS A 290 11.84 8.39 -25.64
CA LYS A 290 11.66 8.97 -24.29
C LYS A 290 11.71 7.95 -23.15
N ALA A 291 11.42 6.68 -23.43
CA ALA A 291 11.39 5.62 -22.43
C ALA A 291 12.79 5.12 -22.08
N GLY A 292 13.04 4.76 -20.82
CA GLY A 292 14.32 4.23 -20.34
C GLY A 292 15.39 5.31 -20.11
N VAL A 293 16.62 4.86 -19.88
CA VAL A 293 17.78 5.73 -19.61
C VAL A 293 18.37 6.23 -20.91
N GLN A 294 18.59 7.53 -21.03
CA GLN A 294 19.23 8.12 -22.22
C GLN A 294 20.71 7.73 -22.28
N TRP A 295 21.13 7.16 -23.41
CA TRP A 295 22.54 6.81 -23.66
C TRP A 295 23.48 7.99 -23.45
N SER A 296 23.06 9.19 -23.88
CA SER A 296 23.85 10.42 -23.74
C SER A 296 24.16 10.79 -22.30
N SER A 297 23.26 10.47 -21.36
CA SER A 297 23.47 10.69 -19.93
C SER A 297 24.21 9.54 -19.26
N LEU A 298 24.04 8.30 -19.75
CA LEU A 298 24.70 7.14 -19.15
C LEU A 298 26.19 7.11 -19.51
N GLN A 299 26.55 7.37 -20.76
CA GLN A 299 27.93 7.32 -21.26
C GLN A 299 28.88 8.26 -20.49
N THR A 300 28.38 9.32 -19.87
CA THR A 300 29.21 10.24 -19.07
C THR A 300 29.69 9.63 -17.76
N LYS A 301 29.10 8.51 -17.33
CA LYS A 301 29.45 7.75 -16.11
C LYS A 301 30.22 6.47 -16.41
N LEU A 302 30.13 5.96 -17.64
CA LEU A 302 30.79 4.72 -18.04
C LEU A 302 32.28 4.94 -18.22
N SER A 303 33.07 3.93 -17.86
CA SER A 303 34.52 3.96 -17.95
C SER A 303 34.98 4.13 -19.40
N ASP A 304 35.88 5.09 -19.62
CA ASP A 304 36.45 5.39 -20.94
C ASP A 304 37.53 4.38 -21.35
N THR A 305 38.06 3.58 -20.41
CA THR A 305 39.09 2.56 -20.68
C THR A 305 38.53 1.20 -21.07
N PHE A 306 37.22 0.98 -20.87
CA PHE A 306 36.55 -0.27 -21.25
C PHE A 306 35.86 -0.13 -22.61
N ASN A 307 36.07 -1.10 -23.50
CA ASN A 307 35.44 -1.11 -24.82
C ASN A 307 33.99 -1.64 -24.75
N TRP A 308 33.06 -0.77 -24.37
CA TRP A 308 31.63 -1.07 -24.24
C TRP A 308 31.00 -1.57 -25.55
N GLU A 309 31.43 -1.04 -26.70
CA GLU A 309 30.91 -1.46 -27.99
C GLU A 309 31.28 -2.90 -28.31
N ALA A 310 32.57 -3.25 -28.23
CA ALA A 310 33.04 -4.61 -28.49
C ALA A 310 32.37 -5.62 -27.54
N ALA A 311 32.29 -5.31 -26.24
CA ALA A 311 31.67 -6.21 -25.26
C ALA A 311 30.16 -6.42 -25.52
N THR A 312 29.43 -5.35 -25.88
CA THR A 312 27.99 -5.44 -26.15
C THR A 312 27.70 -6.22 -27.44
N VAL A 313 28.48 -5.97 -28.50
CA VAL A 313 28.33 -6.66 -29.79
C VAL A 313 28.71 -8.15 -29.66
N ASP A 314 29.78 -8.48 -28.93
CA ASP A 314 30.16 -9.86 -28.62
C ASP A 314 29.05 -10.60 -27.85
N ALA A 315 28.51 -9.97 -26.80
CA ALA A 315 27.42 -10.54 -26.02
C ALA A 315 26.17 -10.80 -26.88
N LEU A 316 25.77 -9.83 -27.72
CA LEU A 316 24.66 -9.98 -28.67
C LEU A 316 24.91 -11.09 -29.70
N GLY A 317 26.15 -11.24 -30.18
CA GLY A 317 26.50 -12.21 -31.21
C GLY A 317 25.86 -11.88 -32.57
N MET A 318 25.76 -10.59 -32.91
CA MET A 318 25.20 -10.08 -34.16
C MET A 318 26.18 -9.09 -34.80
N GLN A 319 26.18 -8.98 -36.13
CA GLN A 319 26.85 -7.87 -36.81
C GLN A 319 26.00 -6.60 -36.66
N THR A 320 26.38 -5.73 -35.72
CA THR A 320 25.69 -4.47 -35.39
C THR A 320 26.68 -3.53 -34.72
N THR A 321 26.35 -2.25 -34.66
CA THR A 321 27.03 -1.28 -33.76
C THR A 321 26.30 -1.20 -32.41
N LEU A 322 26.95 -0.65 -31.39
CA LEU A 322 26.31 -0.36 -30.10
C LEU A 322 25.14 0.61 -30.27
N ALA A 323 25.33 1.67 -31.05
CA ALA A 323 24.30 2.67 -31.32
C ALA A 323 23.05 2.05 -31.98
N GLU A 324 23.26 1.13 -32.93
CA GLU A 324 22.17 0.41 -33.58
C GLU A 324 21.46 -0.56 -32.61
N ALA A 325 22.22 -1.28 -31.77
CA ALA A 325 21.64 -2.17 -30.75
C ALA A 325 20.78 -1.40 -29.75
N ILE A 326 21.21 -0.20 -29.33
CA ILE A 326 20.44 0.71 -28.47
C ILE A 326 19.15 1.15 -29.19
N ASN A 327 19.27 1.63 -30.44
CA ASN A 327 18.11 2.10 -31.21
C ASN A 327 17.08 0.99 -31.49
N ARG A 328 17.54 -0.25 -31.65
CA ARG A 328 16.70 -1.45 -31.82
C ARG A 328 16.17 -2.02 -30.49
N GLY A 329 16.48 -1.38 -29.36
CA GLY A 329 15.95 -1.72 -28.04
C GLY A 329 16.53 -3.01 -27.43
N HIS A 330 17.78 -3.34 -27.75
CA HIS A 330 18.42 -4.57 -27.26
C HIS A 330 19.26 -4.38 -26.00
N VAL A 331 19.56 -3.15 -25.57
CA VAL A 331 20.48 -2.88 -24.47
C VAL A 331 19.74 -2.34 -23.25
N PHE A 332 20.10 -2.84 -22.07
CA PHE A 332 19.47 -2.50 -20.80
C PHE A 332 20.54 -2.17 -19.76
N VAL A 333 20.15 -1.39 -18.76
CA VAL A 333 21.03 -0.99 -17.66
C VAL A 333 20.31 -1.15 -16.33
N LEU A 334 21.06 -1.55 -15.31
CA LEU A 334 20.70 -1.44 -13.92
C LEU A 334 21.69 -0.49 -13.25
N HIS A 335 21.21 0.68 -12.84
CA HIS A 335 21.95 1.69 -12.11
C HIS A 335 21.00 2.38 -11.14
N TYR A 336 21.50 2.72 -9.95
CA TYR A 336 20.73 3.38 -8.90
C TYR A 336 21.33 4.76 -8.61
N PRO A 337 20.97 5.82 -9.37
CA PRO A 337 21.55 7.15 -9.17
C PRO A 337 21.48 7.67 -7.73
N VAL A 338 20.47 7.27 -6.96
CA VAL A 338 20.34 7.67 -5.54
C VAL A 338 21.49 7.15 -4.66
N LEU A 339 22.17 6.07 -5.07
CA LEU A 339 23.33 5.49 -4.39
C LEU A 339 24.65 6.19 -4.75
N ASP A 340 24.68 7.03 -5.79
CA ASP A 340 25.89 7.74 -6.22
C ASP A 340 26.41 8.63 -5.08
N GLY A 341 27.65 8.39 -4.65
CA GLY A 341 28.30 9.14 -3.56
C GLY A 341 27.62 8.98 -2.19
N ILE A 342 26.87 7.90 -1.93
CA ILE A 342 26.33 7.64 -0.58
C ILE A 342 27.46 7.30 0.39
N PRO A 343 27.48 7.90 1.59
CA PRO A 343 28.49 7.59 2.59
C PRO A 343 28.37 6.14 3.07
N SER A 344 29.52 5.52 3.30
CA SER A 344 29.58 4.24 3.99
C SER A 344 29.39 4.44 5.49
N ARG A 345 28.86 3.41 6.15
CA ARG A 345 28.91 3.29 7.60
C ARG A 345 30.36 3.18 8.06
N ASN A 346 30.63 3.77 9.23
CA ASN A 346 31.88 3.54 9.96
C ASN A 346 32.01 2.06 10.34
N GLU A 347 33.17 1.50 10.03
CA GLU A 347 33.50 0.13 10.37
C GLU A 347 33.45 -0.07 11.89
N THR A 348 32.76 -1.12 12.33
CA THR A 348 32.81 -1.58 13.71
C THR A 348 33.89 -2.66 13.82
N PRO A 349 34.71 -2.68 14.89
CA PRO A 349 35.74 -3.70 15.08
C PRO A 349 35.15 -5.11 14.93
N SER A 350 35.69 -5.89 14.00
CA SER A 350 35.34 -7.30 13.86
C SER A 350 36.20 -8.14 14.79
N THR A 351 35.61 -9.15 15.43
CA THR A 351 36.36 -10.18 16.18
C THR A 351 37.16 -11.10 15.27
N VAL A 352 36.88 -11.08 13.95
CA VAL A 352 37.57 -11.86 12.93
C VAL A 352 38.69 -11.04 12.31
N LYS A 353 39.92 -11.54 12.42
CA LYS A 353 41.13 -10.91 11.86
C LYS A 353 40.96 -10.71 10.34
N ASN A 354 41.32 -9.53 9.85
CA ASN A 354 41.29 -9.14 8.42
C ASN A 354 39.90 -9.09 7.74
N ARG A 355 38.79 -9.22 8.47
CA ARG A 355 37.45 -8.99 7.90
C ARG A 355 37.19 -7.48 7.83
N LYS A 356 36.99 -6.96 6.62
CA LYS A 356 36.62 -5.56 6.38
C LYS A 356 35.19 -5.41 5.89
N LEU A 357 34.49 -4.38 6.34
CA LEU A 357 33.19 -4.01 5.79
C LEU A 357 33.37 -3.48 4.35
N MET A 358 32.63 -4.05 3.39
CA MET A 358 32.58 -3.48 2.04
C MET A 358 31.90 -2.11 2.10
N SER A 359 32.54 -1.10 1.51
CA SER A 359 31.99 0.25 1.40
C SER A 359 30.67 0.26 0.62
N ALA A 360 29.86 1.29 0.83
CA ALA A 360 28.71 1.60 0.00
C ALA A 360 29.14 1.74 -1.47
N VAL A 361 28.40 1.10 -2.36
CA VAL A 361 28.71 1.00 -3.80
C VAL A 361 27.51 1.45 -4.62
N SER A 362 27.77 1.97 -5.82
CA SER A 362 26.75 2.29 -6.82
C SER A 362 27.21 1.73 -8.18
N PRO A 363 27.07 0.41 -8.39
CA PRO A 363 27.53 -0.23 -9.62
C PRO A 363 26.60 0.08 -10.80
N ILE A 364 27.14 -0.03 -12.01
CA ILE A 364 26.41 0.08 -13.28
C ILE A 364 26.53 -1.26 -14.01
N ALA A 365 25.43 -2.00 -14.12
CA ALA A 365 25.38 -3.28 -14.81
C ALA A 365 24.67 -3.14 -16.16
N VAL A 366 25.32 -3.58 -17.24
CA VAL A 366 24.76 -3.54 -18.60
C VAL A 366 24.35 -4.96 -19.02
N PHE A 367 23.19 -5.06 -19.67
CA PHE A 367 22.61 -6.30 -20.16
C PHE A 367 22.19 -6.16 -21.61
N VAL A 368 22.07 -7.28 -22.31
CA VAL A 368 21.51 -7.33 -23.66
C VAL A 368 20.42 -8.38 -23.79
N SER A 369 19.37 -8.05 -24.55
CA SER A 369 18.40 -9.02 -25.05
C SER A 369 18.96 -9.68 -26.31
N LYS A 370 19.64 -10.81 -26.10
CA LYS A 370 20.24 -11.62 -27.15
C LYS A 370 19.16 -12.39 -27.91
N PRO A 371 19.01 -12.17 -29.24
CA PRO A 371 18.11 -12.97 -30.04
C PRO A 371 18.49 -14.45 -30.02
N SER A 372 17.48 -15.31 -29.98
CA SER A 372 17.73 -16.74 -30.17
C SER A 372 18.14 -17.03 -31.62
N ARG A 373 19.04 -17.99 -31.80
CA ARG A 373 19.35 -18.55 -33.13
C ARG A 373 18.23 -19.45 -33.65
N ASP A 374 17.48 -20.05 -32.74
CA ASP A 374 16.27 -20.80 -33.03
C ASP A 374 15.07 -19.84 -33.07
N LYS A 375 14.43 -19.71 -34.23
CA LYS A 375 13.27 -18.83 -34.45
C LYS A 375 12.06 -19.19 -33.57
N ASN A 376 12.01 -20.42 -33.04
CA ASN A 376 10.96 -20.87 -32.13
C ASN A 376 11.25 -20.56 -30.66
N GLN A 377 12.43 -19.99 -30.35
CA GLN A 377 12.81 -19.60 -29.00
C GLN A 377 12.86 -18.09 -28.85
N SER A 378 12.38 -17.61 -27.71
CA SER A 378 12.41 -16.19 -27.36
C SER A 378 13.83 -15.71 -27.06
N ASN A 379 14.04 -14.40 -27.15
CA ASN A 379 15.29 -13.76 -26.74
C ASN A 379 15.65 -14.10 -25.29
N LYS A 380 16.95 -14.08 -24.98
CA LYS A 380 17.46 -14.24 -23.61
C LYS A 380 18.18 -12.97 -23.19
N ILE A 381 17.84 -12.47 -22.01
CA ILE A 381 18.58 -11.35 -21.43
C ILE A 381 19.81 -11.92 -20.72
N ILE A 382 20.98 -11.37 -21.04
CA ILE A 382 22.26 -11.80 -20.46
C ILE A 382 23.06 -10.58 -20.01
N PRO A 383 23.90 -10.70 -18.96
CA PRO A 383 24.76 -9.62 -18.53
C PRO A 383 25.95 -9.46 -19.48
N VAL A 384 26.36 -8.21 -19.71
CA VAL A 384 27.51 -7.85 -20.56
C VAL A 384 28.72 -7.55 -19.70
N ALA A 385 28.58 -6.57 -18.81
CA ALA A 385 29.63 -6.07 -17.95
C ALA A 385 29.05 -5.33 -16.74
N ILE A 386 29.84 -5.22 -15.69
CA ILE A 386 29.54 -4.49 -14.46
C ILE A 386 30.69 -3.54 -14.17
N GLN A 387 30.41 -2.25 -14.11
CA GLN A 387 31.28 -1.26 -13.51
C GLN A 387 31.01 -1.21 -12.01
N MET A 388 32.04 -1.35 -11.19
CA MET A 388 31.90 -1.54 -9.73
C MET A 388 31.41 -0.28 -8.99
N GLY A 389 31.55 0.90 -9.60
CA GLY A 389 31.15 2.18 -9.04
C GLY A 389 30.56 3.11 -10.10
N HIS A 390 30.14 4.30 -9.67
CA HIS A 390 29.38 5.25 -10.49
C HIS A 390 30.27 6.24 -11.26
N THR A 391 31.58 6.15 -11.10
CA THR A 391 32.60 7.02 -11.69
C THR A 391 33.39 6.29 -12.77
N LYS A 392 33.94 7.02 -13.73
CA LYS A 392 34.61 6.46 -14.91
C LYS A 392 35.90 5.68 -14.61
N ASP A 393 36.54 5.98 -13.50
CA ASP A 393 37.75 5.32 -12.99
C ASP A 393 37.46 3.99 -12.30
N SER A 394 36.18 3.65 -12.07
CA SER A 394 35.79 2.39 -11.45
C SER A 394 36.12 1.20 -12.36
N PRO A 395 36.64 0.08 -11.81
CA PRO A 395 36.95 -1.11 -12.60
C PRO A 395 35.69 -1.72 -13.21
N VAL A 396 35.84 -2.29 -14.41
CA VAL A 396 34.79 -2.97 -15.15
C VAL A 396 35.15 -4.45 -15.30
N PHE A 397 34.20 -5.32 -14.97
CA PHE A 397 34.35 -6.78 -15.09
C PHE A 397 33.25 -7.36 -15.98
N THR A 398 33.56 -8.46 -16.64
CA THR A 398 32.73 -9.19 -17.60
C THR A 398 32.61 -10.66 -17.19
N PRO A 399 31.69 -11.44 -17.79
CA PRO A 399 31.60 -12.87 -17.55
C PRO A 399 32.88 -13.69 -17.77
N LYS A 400 33.89 -13.12 -18.45
CA LYS A 400 35.18 -13.78 -18.74
C LYS A 400 36.18 -13.63 -17.58
N ASP A 401 35.90 -12.79 -16.57
CA ASP A 401 36.83 -12.43 -15.49
C ASP A 401 36.74 -13.32 -14.23
N GLY A 402 36.20 -14.52 -14.35
CA GLY A 402 36.22 -15.54 -13.28
C GLY A 402 35.66 -15.06 -11.93
N ASP A 403 36.46 -15.15 -10.87
CA ASP A 403 36.03 -14.76 -9.52
C ASP A 403 35.78 -13.25 -9.38
N GLN A 404 36.44 -12.41 -10.18
CA GLN A 404 36.16 -10.96 -10.20
C GLN A 404 34.75 -10.68 -10.73
N TRP A 405 34.31 -11.46 -11.72
CA TRP A 405 32.93 -11.39 -12.20
C TRP A 405 31.91 -11.78 -11.13
N LEU A 406 32.21 -12.81 -10.34
CA LEU A 406 31.35 -13.22 -9.24
C LEU A 406 31.25 -12.11 -8.18
N LEU A 407 32.37 -11.50 -7.83
CA LEU A 407 32.41 -10.35 -6.92
C LEU A 407 31.60 -9.18 -7.47
N ALA A 408 31.74 -8.85 -8.76
CA ALA A 408 31.00 -7.77 -9.40
C ALA A 408 29.47 -7.97 -9.35
N LYS A 409 29.00 -9.20 -9.61
CA LYS A 409 27.58 -9.55 -9.43
C LYS A 409 27.14 -9.39 -7.98
N GLN A 410 27.95 -9.79 -7.00
CA GLN A 410 27.63 -9.60 -5.58
C GLN A 410 27.54 -8.12 -5.20
N THR A 411 28.43 -7.28 -5.72
CA THR A 411 28.36 -5.82 -5.55
C THR A 411 27.04 -5.25 -6.06
N VAL A 412 26.57 -5.71 -7.23
CA VAL A 412 25.24 -5.36 -7.74
C VAL A 412 24.13 -5.87 -6.84
N GLN A 413 24.20 -7.12 -6.35
CA GLN A 413 23.19 -7.67 -5.44
C GLN A 413 23.07 -6.88 -4.14
N VAL A 414 24.18 -6.42 -3.57
CA VAL A 414 24.18 -5.60 -2.35
C VAL A 414 23.53 -4.24 -2.60
N ALA A 415 23.90 -3.56 -3.68
CA ALA A 415 23.28 -2.30 -4.07
C ALA A 415 21.78 -2.45 -4.34
N ASP A 416 21.40 -3.49 -5.08
CA ASP A 416 20.01 -3.82 -5.41
C ASP A 416 19.19 -4.10 -4.15
N PHE A 417 19.73 -4.86 -3.20
CA PHE A 417 19.04 -5.18 -1.95
C PHE A 417 18.83 -3.95 -1.06
N VAL A 418 19.84 -3.09 -0.93
CA VAL A 418 19.73 -1.83 -0.17
C VAL A 418 18.69 -0.91 -0.80
N TYR A 419 18.70 -0.76 -2.13
CA TYR A 419 17.73 0.05 -2.84
C TYR A 419 16.31 -0.54 -2.75
N ALA A 420 16.15 -1.83 -3.00
CA ALA A 420 14.85 -2.51 -2.93
C ALA A 420 14.23 -2.41 -1.54
N GLY A 421 15.02 -2.66 -0.49
CA GLY A 421 14.55 -2.58 0.88
C GLY A 421 14.17 -1.15 1.30
N SER A 422 15.00 -0.16 0.94
CA SER A 422 14.81 1.23 1.39
C SER A 422 13.79 1.99 0.55
N VAL A 423 13.82 1.81 -0.77
CA VAL A 423 13.06 2.60 -1.74
C VAL A 423 11.83 1.85 -2.22
N GLU A 424 12.00 0.71 -2.90
CA GLU A 424 10.86 0.01 -3.52
C GLU A 424 9.88 -0.55 -2.49
N HIS A 425 10.40 -1.07 -1.38
CA HIS A 425 9.59 -1.61 -0.30
C HIS A 425 9.24 -0.53 0.72
N LEU A 426 10.19 -0.09 1.55
CA LEU A 426 9.87 0.78 2.68
C LEU A 426 9.28 2.13 2.24
N LEU A 427 9.95 2.86 1.34
CA LEU A 427 9.47 4.18 0.92
C LEU A 427 8.18 4.08 0.10
N LYS A 428 8.20 3.36 -1.02
CA LYS A 428 7.10 3.38 -2.02
C LYS A 428 5.87 2.58 -1.60
N THR A 429 5.96 1.64 -0.66
CA THR A 429 4.77 0.94 -0.13
C THR A 429 4.40 1.43 1.25
N HIS A 430 5.21 1.13 2.27
CA HIS A 430 4.86 1.37 3.67
C HIS A 430 4.65 2.85 3.98
N LEU A 431 5.64 3.66 3.65
CA LEU A 431 5.68 5.07 4.02
C LEU A 431 4.78 5.92 3.13
N LEU A 432 4.81 5.66 1.81
CA LEU A 432 4.00 6.37 0.84
C LEU A 432 2.51 6.12 1.02
N ILE A 433 2.05 5.03 1.64
CA ILE A 433 0.61 4.73 1.74
C ILE A 433 -0.01 5.12 3.09
N GLU A 434 0.83 5.31 4.12
CA GLU A 434 0.40 5.64 5.48
C GLU A 434 -0.45 6.91 5.56
N PRO A 435 -0.03 8.07 4.98
CA PRO A 435 -0.85 9.28 5.03
C PRO A 435 -2.25 9.09 4.43
N ILE A 436 -2.35 8.37 3.32
CA ILE A 436 -3.65 8.05 2.69
C ILE A 436 -4.49 7.18 3.62
N CYS A 437 -3.90 6.15 4.24
CA CYS A 437 -4.62 5.29 5.17
C CYS A 437 -5.10 6.03 6.43
N VAL A 438 -4.33 7.01 6.91
CA VAL A 438 -4.76 7.93 7.98
C VAL A 438 -5.92 8.82 7.49
N ALA A 439 -5.80 9.42 6.31
CA ALA A 439 -6.83 10.28 5.72
C ALA A 439 -8.15 9.53 5.46
N VAL A 440 -8.09 8.25 5.04
CA VAL A 440 -9.28 7.39 4.88
C VAL A 440 -10.06 7.29 6.20
N ARG A 441 -9.36 7.14 7.34
CA ARG A 441 -10.00 7.08 8.66
C ARG A 441 -10.57 8.44 9.08
N ARG A 442 -9.85 9.52 8.76
CA ARG A 442 -10.21 10.89 9.15
C ARG A 442 -11.40 11.48 8.40
N HIS A 443 -11.61 11.09 7.14
CA HIS A 443 -12.61 11.76 6.29
C HIS A 443 -13.82 10.91 5.94
N PHE A 444 -13.71 9.58 6.00
CA PHE A 444 -14.81 8.69 5.65
C PHE A 444 -15.40 8.03 6.90
N HIS A 445 -16.71 8.10 7.10
CA HIS A 445 -17.38 7.31 8.13
C HIS A 445 -17.25 5.80 7.84
N LYS A 446 -17.39 4.92 8.85
CA LYS A 446 -17.18 3.46 8.70
C LYS A 446 -17.91 2.87 7.50
N LEU A 447 -19.16 3.28 7.30
CA LEU A 447 -20.06 2.79 6.24
C LEU A 447 -19.91 3.52 4.90
N HIS A 448 -18.92 4.41 4.74
CA HIS A 448 -18.70 5.08 3.48
C HIS A 448 -18.17 4.04 2.48
N PRO A 449 -18.68 3.98 1.23
CA PRO A 449 -18.29 2.93 0.28
C PRO A 449 -16.77 2.86 0.07
N LEU A 450 -16.11 4.01 -0.07
CA LEU A 450 -14.65 4.02 -0.24
C LEU A 450 -13.90 3.53 1.00
N ARG A 451 -14.40 3.77 2.21
CA ARG A 451 -13.77 3.22 3.43
C ARG A 451 -14.00 1.72 3.54
N GLN A 452 -15.18 1.24 3.15
CA GLN A 452 -15.50 -0.19 3.17
C GLN A 452 -14.50 -1.01 2.35
N ILE A 453 -14.08 -0.51 1.19
CA ILE A 453 -13.06 -1.19 0.38
C ILE A 453 -11.62 -0.86 0.85
N LEU A 454 -11.29 0.41 1.07
CA LEU A 454 -9.92 0.83 1.37
C LEU A 454 -9.41 0.36 2.74
N GLN A 455 -10.29 0.14 3.73
CA GLN A 455 -9.87 -0.29 5.06
C GLN A 455 -9.17 -1.66 5.06
N PHE A 456 -9.50 -2.53 4.10
CA PHE A 456 -8.87 -3.85 3.96
C PHE A 456 -7.48 -3.75 3.38
N HIS A 457 -7.29 -2.81 2.45
CA HIS A 457 -5.99 -2.53 1.85
C HIS A 457 -5.09 -1.77 2.82
N CYS A 458 -5.63 -0.80 3.58
CA CYS A 458 -4.91 -0.10 4.64
C CYS A 458 -4.63 -0.94 5.89
N ARG A 459 -5.10 -2.20 5.95
CA ARG A 459 -4.89 -3.09 7.08
C ARG A 459 -3.40 -3.40 7.23
N GLY A 460 -2.90 -3.34 8.46
CA GLY A 460 -1.50 -3.64 8.75
C GLY A 460 -0.54 -2.46 8.55
N VAL A 461 -0.77 -1.54 7.59
CA VAL A 461 0.12 -0.39 7.31
C VAL A 461 0.44 0.40 8.57
N LEU A 462 -0.57 0.98 9.23
CA LEU A 462 -0.35 1.86 10.40
C LEU A 462 0.28 1.10 11.56
N GLY A 463 -0.11 -0.17 11.75
CA GLY A 463 0.45 -1.04 12.78
C GLY A 463 1.93 -1.30 12.54
N THR A 464 2.26 -1.89 11.40
CA THR A 464 3.62 -2.25 11.02
C THR A 464 4.54 -1.02 11.04
N ASN A 465 4.09 0.10 10.48
CA ASN A 465 4.87 1.33 10.50
C ASN A 465 5.15 1.78 11.92
N ARG A 466 4.14 1.76 12.81
CA ARG A 466 4.32 2.20 14.19
C ARG A 466 5.19 1.27 15.03
N PHE A 467 5.10 -0.04 14.84
CA PHE A 467 5.85 -1.00 15.65
C PHE A 467 7.28 -1.19 15.18
N PHE A 468 7.54 -1.13 13.86
CA PHE A 468 8.79 -1.62 13.31
C PHE A 468 9.69 -0.55 12.71
N ILE A 469 9.17 0.60 12.23
CA ILE A 469 10.02 1.60 11.57
C ILE A 469 11.16 2.04 12.50
N LYS A 470 10.87 2.39 13.76
CA LYS A 470 11.94 2.83 14.69
C LYS A 470 13.01 1.75 14.90
N THR A 471 12.60 0.49 15.03
CA THR A 471 13.54 -0.64 15.21
C THR A 471 14.31 -0.97 13.94
N LEU A 472 13.69 -0.76 12.77
CA LEU A 472 14.30 -1.02 11.46
C LEU A 472 15.26 0.09 11.06
N THR A 473 14.79 1.35 11.06
CA THR A 473 15.47 2.50 10.46
C THR A 473 16.11 3.45 11.46
N GLY A 474 15.92 3.25 12.77
CA GLY A 474 16.52 4.10 13.80
C GLY A 474 18.04 3.94 13.89
N ILE A 475 18.69 4.86 14.61
CA ILE A 475 20.10 4.71 15.01
C ILE A 475 20.23 3.42 15.82
N HIS A 476 21.21 2.58 15.47
CA HIS A 476 21.38 1.23 15.97
C HIS A 476 20.20 0.29 15.68
N GLY A 477 19.32 0.63 14.74
CA GLY A 477 18.28 -0.23 14.21
C GLY A 477 18.84 -1.32 13.30
N THR A 478 17.97 -2.21 12.82
CA THR A 478 18.37 -3.35 11.99
C THR A 478 19.07 -2.93 10.69
N SER A 479 18.53 -1.93 9.97
CA SER A 479 19.14 -1.46 8.72
C SER A 479 20.48 -0.78 8.93
N ASP A 480 20.65 -0.04 10.03
CA ASP A 480 21.94 0.58 10.41
C ASP A 480 23.02 -0.50 10.68
N ARG A 481 22.61 -1.62 11.29
CA ARG A 481 23.50 -2.74 11.59
C ARG A 481 23.82 -3.62 10.39
N LEU A 482 22.87 -3.82 9.47
CA LEU A 482 22.99 -4.78 8.36
C LEU A 482 23.53 -4.16 7.07
N PHE A 483 23.25 -2.90 6.78
CA PHE A 483 23.64 -2.30 5.51
C PHE A 483 24.95 -1.53 5.60
N GLY A 484 25.78 -1.66 4.56
CA GLY A 484 27.04 -0.91 4.44
C GLY A 484 26.85 0.61 4.36
N VAL A 485 25.63 1.09 4.11
CA VAL A 485 25.26 2.51 4.09
C VAL A 485 24.92 3.07 5.48
N GLY A 486 24.65 2.20 6.46
CA GLY A 486 24.23 2.58 7.81
C GLY A 486 22.96 3.45 7.87
N TYR A 487 22.73 4.06 9.03
CA TYR A 487 21.62 4.98 9.27
C TYR A 487 21.63 6.19 8.33
N ASN A 488 22.76 6.92 8.27
CA ASN A 488 22.87 8.16 7.51
C ASN A 488 22.70 7.94 6.00
N GLY A 489 23.33 6.88 5.47
CA GLY A 489 23.20 6.53 4.06
C GLY A 489 21.78 6.05 3.73
N GLY A 490 21.17 5.19 4.55
CA GLY A 490 19.78 4.77 4.38
C GLY A 490 18.79 5.96 4.38
N TYR A 491 18.98 6.91 5.30
CA TYR A 491 18.21 8.15 5.34
C TYR A 491 18.38 8.98 4.05
N ALA A 492 19.62 9.18 3.61
CA ALA A 492 19.93 9.96 2.41
C ALA A 492 19.34 9.32 1.14
N ILE A 493 19.39 7.98 1.02
CA ILE A 493 18.80 7.23 -0.09
C ILE A 493 17.30 7.48 -0.18
N MET A 494 16.57 7.31 0.93
CA MET A 494 15.12 7.54 0.95
C MET A 494 14.78 8.99 0.63
N LYS A 495 15.55 9.95 1.14
CA LYS A 495 15.32 11.38 0.89
C LYS A 495 15.56 11.76 -0.57
N ARG A 496 16.62 11.24 -1.20
CA ARG A 496 16.89 11.43 -2.63
C ARG A 496 15.79 10.79 -3.47
N ALA A 497 15.42 9.55 -3.18
CA ALA A 497 14.39 8.82 -3.92
C ALA A 497 13.02 9.50 -3.84
N PHE A 498 12.63 10.02 -2.67
CA PHE A 498 11.35 10.71 -2.51
C PHE A 498 11.28 12.01 -3.33
N LYS A 499 12.39 12.72 -3.51
CA LYS A 499 12.44 13.95 -4.31
C LYS A 499 12.05 13.70 -5.77
N ASP A 500 12.42 12.54 -6.29
CA ASP A 500 12.17 12.15 -7.68
C ASP A 500 10.90 11.30 -7.83
N LEU A 501 10.23 10.96 -6.72
CA LEU A 501 9.04 10.14 -6.71
C LEU A 501 7.83 10.96 -7.16
N THR A 502 7.19 10.48 -8.22
CA THR A 502 6.01 11.12 -8.83
C THR A 502 4.76 10.26 -8.60
N TRP A 503 3.57 10.87 -8.70
CA TRP A 503 2.33 10.09 -8.64
C TRP A 503 2.27 9.08 -9.80
N ASP A 504 2.80 9.46 -10.96
CA ASP A 504 2.87 8.62 -12.15
C ASP A 504 3.74 7.36 -11.95
N ASP A 505 4.68 7.36 -11.00
CA ASP A 505 5.47 6.16 -10.69
C ASP A 505 4.63 5.06 -10.02
N THR A 506 3.43 5.39 -9.53
CA THR A 506 2.48 4.43 -8.95
C THR A 506 1.55 3.78 -9.97
N ASP A 507 1.50 4.30 -11.20
CA ASP A 507 0.76 3.68 -12.31
C ASP A 507 1.60 2.53 -12.88
N PHE A 508 1.22 1.29 -12.54
CA PHE A 508 1.98 0.09 -12.90
C PHE A 508 2.22 -0.04 -14.42
N PRO A 509 1.20 -0.01 -15.31
CA PRO A 509 1.43 -0.08 -16.75
C PRO A 509 2.29 1.09 -17.29
N ALA A 510 2.03 2.31 -16.82
CA ALA A 510 2.81 3.47 -17.25
C ALA A 510 4.28 3.36 -16.81
N ASN A 511 4.54 2.83 -15.62
CA ASN A 511 5.90 2.59 -15.12
C ASN A 511 6.66 1.58 -15.99
N ILE A 512 6.03 0.44 -16.34
CA ILE A 512 6.64 -0.56 -17.25
C ILE A 512 7.04 0.07 -18.58
N LYS A 513 6.14 0.88 -19.16
CA LYS A 513 6.38 1.60 -20.41
C LYS A 513 7.45 2.69 -20.27
N LYS A 514 7.44 3.46 -19.17
CA LYS A 514 8.42 4.50 -18.86
C LYS A 514 9.84 3.92 -18.79
N ARG A 515 10.00 2.69 -18.30
CA ARG A 515 11.28 1.96 -18.27
C ARG A 515 11.64 1.28 -19.60
N GLY A 516 10.74 1.28 -20.58
CA GLY A 516 10.93 0.69 -21.91
C GLY A 516 10.89 -0.83 -21.91
N LEU A 517 10.09 -1.45 -21.05
CA LEU A 517 10.02 -2.90 -20.85
C LEU A 517 8.68 -3.52 -21.31
N ASP A 518 7.85 -2.75 -21.99
CA ASP A 518 6.55 -3.16 -22.53
C ASP A 518 6.66 -4.01 -23.82
N ASP A 519 7.80 -3.98 -24.51
CA ASP A 519 8.07 -4.85 -25.66
C ASP A 519 8.39 -6.28 -25.21
N LYS A 520 7.37 -7.16 -25.27
CA LYS A 520 7.50 -8.57 -24.90
C LYS A 520 8.41 -9.37 -25.84
N SER A 521 8.71 -8.89 -27.05
CA SER A 521 9.67 -9.55 -27.95
C SER A 521 11.12 -9.32 -27.51
N LYS A 522 11.41 -8.15 -26.93
CA LYS A 522 12.73 -7.82 -26.38
C LYS A 522 12.90 -8.32 -24.95
N VAL A 523 11.84 -8.31 -24.15
CA VAL A 523 11.85 -8.79 -22.77
C VAL A 523 10.78 -9.88 -22.60
N PRO A 524 11.04 -11.10 -23.12
CA PRO A 524 10.05 -12.17 -23.11
C PRO A 524 9.85 -12.80 -21.74
N TYR A 525 10.91 -12.96 -20.95
CA TYR A 525 10.81 -13.43 -19.57
C TYR A 525 10.67 -12.24 -18.61
N PHE A 526 9.43 -11.87 -18.27
CA PHE A 526 9.17 -10.85 -17.27
C PHE A 526 7.93 -11.15 -16.39
N PRO A 527 8.01 -12.15 -15.50
CA PRO A 527 6.86 -12.57 -14.69
C PRO A 527 6.21 -11.44 -13.90
N TYR A 528 6.99 -10.52 -13.32
CA TYR A 528 6.42 -9.37 -12.60
C TYR A 528 5.53 -8.49 -13.49
N ARG A 529 5.92 -8.25 -14.75
CA ARG A 529 5.11 -7.49 -15.71
C ARG A 529 3.84 -8.26 -16.05
N ASP A 530 4.01 -9.53 -16.43
CA ASP A 530 2.95 -10.32 -17.04
C ASP A 530 1.88 -10.72 -15.99
N ASP A 531 2.28 -11.14 -14.80
CA ASP A 531 1.36 -11.43 -13.69
C ASP A 531 0.77 -10.12 -13.11
N GLY A 532 1.59 -9.08 -13.00
CA GLY A 532 1.16 -7.78 -12.52
C GLY A 532 0.10 -7.14 -13.41
N GLU A 533 0.18 -7.35 -14.73
CA GLU A 533 -0.82 -6.89 -15.71
C GLU A 533 -2.19 -7.56 -15.47
N LEU A 534 -2.21 -8.86 -15.17
CA LEU A 534 -3.44 -9.60 -14.82
C LEU A 534 -4.04 -9.10 -13.51
N ILE A 535 -3.22 -8.94 -12.47
CA ILE A 535 -3.65 -8.45 -11.14
C ILE A 535 -4.18 -7.02 -11.26
N HIS A 536 -3.44 -6.13 -11.91
CA HIS A 536 -3.83 -4.74 -12.12
C HIS A 536 -5.15 -4.64 -12.88
N THR A 537 -5.31 -5.41 -13.96
CA THR A 537 -6.56 -5.43 -14.75
C THR A 537 -7.74 -5.91 -13.91
N SER A 538 -7.56 -6.97 -13.11
CA SER A 538 -8.60 -7.51 -12.22
C SER A 538 -9.03 -6.48 -11.17
N ILE A 539 -8.07 -5.82 -10.51
CA ILE A 539 -8.31 -4.75 -9.53
C ILE A 539 -9.05 -3.59 -10.18
N LYS A 540 -8.61 -3.15 -11.37
CA LYS A 540 -9.23 -2.06 -12.12
C LYS A 540 -10.68 -2.36 -12.48
N ASN A 541 -10.97 -3.57 -12.94
CA ASN A 541 -12.34 -3.97 -13.31
C ASN A 541 -13.25 -4.04 -12.08
N MET A 542 -12.79 -4.71 -11.01
CA MET A 542 -13.51 -4.76 -9.74
C MET A 542 -13.81 -3.36 -9.20
N LEU A 543 -12.84 -2.45 -9.22
CA LEU A 543 -13.02 -1.08 -8.78
C LEU A 543 -13.99 -0.29 -9.63
N ASN A 544 -13.91 -0.42 -10.95
CA ASN A 544 -14.85 0.23 -11.86
C ASN A 544 -16.29 -0.17 -11.56
N GLU A 545 -16.55 -1.46 -11.35
CA GLU A 545 -17.87 -1.95 -10.97
C GLU A 545 -18.28 -1.45 -9.60
N TYR A 546 -17.40 -1.59 -8.60
CA TYR A 546 -17.66 -1.16 -7.22
C TYR A 546 -18.03 0.33 -7.14
N VAL A 547 -17.24 1.21 -7.76
CA VAL A 547 -17.51 2.65 -7.73
C VAL A 547 -18.81 2.99 -8.46
N LYS A 548 -19.12 2.32 -9.58
CA LYS A 548 -20.39 2.47 -10.31
C LYS A 548 -21.61 2.03 -9.51
N LEU A 549 -21.48 1.21 -8.46
CA LEU A 549 -22.60 0.88 -7.57
C LEU A 549 -23.05 2.11 -6.76
N TYR A 550 -22.11 2.92 -6.29
CA TYR A 550 -22.38 4.01 -5.34
C TYR A 550 -22.39 5.40 -5.99
N TYR A 551 -21.63 5.59 -7.05
CA TYR A 551 -21.54 6.86 -7.78
C TYR A 551 -22.08 6.64 -9.21
N LYS A 552 -23.35 6.97 -9.44
CA LYS A 552 -23.98 6.78 -10.77
C LYS A 552 -23.63 7.88 -11.78
N HIS A 553 -23.29 9.07 -11.29
CA HIS A 553 -23.01 10.24 -12.11
C HIS A 553 -21.80 11.00 -11.55
N THR A 554 -21.09 11.73 -12.42
CA THR A 554 -19.96 12.58 -12.03
C THR A 554 -20.31 13.59 -10.94
N CYS A 555 -21.55 14.08 -10.92
CA CYS A 555 -22.01 14.98 -9.85
C CYS A 555 -22.03 14.31 -8.47
N HIS A 556 -22.22 12.99 -8.36
CA HIS A 556 -22.12 12.30 -7.07
C HIS A 556 -20.70 12.34 -6.53
N VAL A 557 -19.69 12.22 -7.41
CA VAL A 557 -18.28 12.33 -7.02
C VAL A 557 -17.95 13.77 -6.63
N ARG A 558 -18.32 14.74 -7.48
CA ARG A 558 -18.02 16.17 -7.27
C ARG A 558 -18.65 16.72 -5.99
N PHE A 559 -19.86 16.29 -5.65
CA PHE A 559 -20.61 16.78 -4.50
C PHE A 559 -20.58 15.84 -3.29
N ASP A 560 -19.68 14.86 -3.26
CA ASP A 560 -19.41 14.11 -2.03
C ASP A 560 -18.42 14.89 -1.14
N PRO A 561 -18.89 15.49 -0.03
CA PRO A 561 -18.04 16.33 0.80
C PRO A 561 -16.96 15.53 1.54
N GLU A 562 -17.20 14.25 1.86
CA GLU A 562 -16.20 13.41 2.52
C GLU A 562 -15.07 13.09 1.55
N LEU A 563 -15.42 12.78 0.30
CA LEU A 563 -14.44 12.56 -0.75
C LEU A 563 -13.64 13.83 -1.10
N GLN A 564 -14.29 14.98 -1.21
CA GLN A 564 -13.58 16.23 -1.50
C GLN A 564 -12.68 16.65 -0.33
N ASN A 565 -13.09 16.44 0.93
CA ASN A 565 -12.25 16.72 2.09
C ASN A 565 -11.05 15.77 2.18
N PHE A 566 -11.26 14.47 1.90
CA PHE A 566 -10.19 13.49 1.77
C PHE A 566 -9.17 13.95 0.71
N ALA A 567 -9.64 14.25 -0.51
CA ALA A 567 -8.78 14.68 -1.61
C ALA A 567 -8.03 15.98 -1.29
N ASN A 568 -8.69 16.92 -0.60
CA ASN A 568 -8.06 18.16 -0.14
C ASN A 568 -6.96 17.91 0.92
N GLU A 569 -7.12 16.94 1.83
CA GLU A 569 -6.05 16.64 2.80
C GLU A 569 -4.85 15.94 2.14
N VAL A 570 -5.09 14.98 1.24
CA VAL A 570 -3.97 14.22 0.63
C VAL A 570 -3.24 15.00 -0.47
N SER A 571 -3.92 15.87 -1.21
CA SER A 571 -3.31 16.65 -2.29
C SER A 571 -2.37 17.71 -1.74
N PHE A 572 -1.16 17.83 -2.31
CA PHE A 572 -0.26 18.96 -2.04
C PHE A 572 -0.87 20.33 -2.43
N GLU A 573 -1.76 20.36 -3.42
CA GLU A 573 -2.49 21.57 -3.83
C GLU A 573 -3.71 21.86 -2.95
N GLY A 574 -4.02 20.98 -1.99
CA GLY A 574 -5.09 21.18 -1.04
C GLY A 574 -4.87 22.44 -0.21
N LYS A 575 -5.79 23.39 -0.30
CA LYS A 575 -5.69 24.68 0.43
C LYS A 575 -6.84 24.90 1.40
N PHE A 576 -7.90 24.09 1.35
CA PHE A 576 -9.07 24.31 2.19
C PHE A 576 -8.78 23.93 3.64
N LYS A 577 -9.04 24.87 4.55
CA LYS A 577 -8.91 24.65 6.00
C LYS A 577 -10.00 23.69 6.51
N PRO A 578 -9.73 22.94 7.58
CA PRO A 578 -8.50 22.97 8.39
C PRO A 578 -7.37 22.07 7.87
N ASP A 579 -7.65 21.16 6.94
CA ASP A 579 -6.81 19.98 6.69
C ASP A 579 -6.02 20.01 5.34
N GLY A 580 -6.20 21.03 4.51
CA GLY A 580 -5.66 21.08 3.14
C GLY A 580 -4.14 20.96 3.08
N GLY A 581 -3.64 20.07 2.21
CA GLY A 581 -2.20 19.96 1.95
C GLY A 581 -1.43 19.14 2.97
N HIS A 582 -2.06 18.69 4.05
CA HIS A 582 -1.35 18.06 5.16
C HIS A 582 -0.76 16.69 4.80
N GLY A 583 -1.39 15.93 3.90
CA GLY A 583 -0.91 14.62 3.42
C GLY A 583 0.29 14.69 2.47
N MET A 584 0.56 15.88 1.88
CA MET A 584 1.74 16.22 1.07
C MET A 584 2.07 15.29 -0.12
N TYR A 585 1.07 14.77 -0.85
CA TYR A 585 1.35 14.14 -2.15
C TYR A 585 1.50 15.20 -3.22
N THR A 586 2.75 15.46 -3.60
CA THR A 586 3.22 16.58 -4.44
C THR A 586 2.55 16.70 -5.80
N GLU A 587 1.96 15.62 -6.34
CA GLU A 587 1.38 15.61 -7.70
C GLU A 587 -0.06 15.09 -7.78
N LEU A 588 -0.73 14.80 -6.66
CA LEU A 588 -2.16 14.51 -6.71
C LEU A 588 -2.91 15.83 -6.94
N LYS A 589 -3.14 16.20 -8.20
CA LYS A 589 -3.79 17.47 -8.56
C LYS A 589 -5.20 17.53 -7.96
N TYR A 590 -5.46 18.56 -7.15
CA TYR A 590 -6.83 18.83 -6.71
C TYR A 590 -7.55 19.48 -7.88
N GLY A 591 -8.36 18.70 -8.61
CA GLY A 591 -9.10 19.22 -9.76
C GLY A 591 -9.82 20.51 -9.39
N ASN A 592 -9.49 21.60 -10.11
CA ASN A 592 -10.06 22.93 -9.91
C ASN A 592 -11.57 22.80 -9.76
N GLN A 593 -12.09 23.28 -8.62
CA GLN A 593 -13.46 23.74 -8.64
C GLN A 593 -13.47 24.93 -9.60
N TYR A 594 -14.32 24.87 -10.63
CA TYR A 594 -14.46 25.84 -11.73
C TYR A 594 -13.45 25.66 -12.86
N GLU A 595 -13.78 24.76 -13.78
CA GLU A 595 -13.97 25.04 -15.22
C GLU A 595 -15.01 24.08 -15.79
#